data_AF-A0A9P0QGY8-F1
#
_entry.id   AF-A0A9P0QGY8-F1
#
_cell.length_a   1.000
_cell.length_b   1.000
_cell.length_c   1.000
_cell.angle_alpha   90.00
_cell.angle_beta   90.00
_cell.angle_gamma   90.00
#
_symmetry.space_group_name_H-M   'P 1'
#
loop_
_entity.id
_entity.type
_entity.pdbx_description
1 polymer ?
#
loop_
_entity_poly.entity_id
_entity_poly.type
_entity_poly.pdbx_seq_one_letter_code
_entity_poly.pdbx_strand_id
1 'polypeptide(L)'
;MKRVAAEFVPRALTDNQKEHRVETCHALRQQLEFDPNFLSKIITGDETWCYGNDPTSKQQSSEWKTPSVSRPEKCRQIKSNIRTMLICFFDVKDVVYSQFVPPGHTVNQTFYLEVLR
;
A
#
# COMPACT_ATOMS: atom_id res chain seq x y z
N MET A 1 -24.76 -14.54 -20.51
CA MET A 1 -23.48 -15.01 -19.94
C MET A 1 -22.89 -13.90 -19.08
N LYS A 2 -22.65 -14.13 -17.79
CA LYS A 2 -21.95 -13.17 -16.92
C LYS A 2 -20.47 -13.52 -16.89
N ARG A 3 -19.63 -12.56 -17.30
CA ARG A 3 -18.18 -12.66 -17.16
C ARG A 3 -17.82 -12.16 -15.76
N VAL A 4 -17.54 -13.06 -14.83
CA VAL A 4 -16.99 -12.71 -13.52
C VAL A 4 -15.48 -12.78 -13.64
N ALA A 5 -14.80 -11.65 -13.45
CA ALA A 5 -13.34 -11.60 -13.36
C ALA A 5 -12.94 -11.88 -11.92
N ALA A 6 -11.88 -12.65 -11.71
CA ALA A 6 -11.27 -12.79 -10.39
C ALA A 6 -10.72 -11.43 -9.93
N GLU A 7 -11.07 -11.02 -8.72
CA GLU A 7 -10.55 -9.82 -8.09
C GLU A 7 -9.14 -10.09 -7.56
N PHE A 8 -8.21 -9.14 -7.76
CA PHE A 8 -6.88 -9.24 -7.20
C PHE A 8 -6.93 -8.95 -5.70
N VAL A 9 -6.98 -10.01 -4.90
CA VAL A 9 -6.89 -9.92 -3.44
C VAL A 9 -5.43 -10.16 -3.04
N PRO A 10 -4.82 -9.31 -2.18
CA PRO A 10 -3.42 -9.46 -1.76
C PRO A 10 -3.09 -10.84 -1.18
N ARG A 11 -4.06 -11.47 -0.49
CA ARG A 11 -3.95 -12.80 0.09
C ARG A 11 -5.32 -13.40 0.34
N ALA A 12 -5.46 -14.71 0.13
CA ALA A 12 -6.64 -15.44 0.58
C ALA A 12 -6.62 -15.57 2.12
N LEU A 13 -7.63 -15.02 2.78
CA LEU A 13 -7.76 -15.05 4.23
C LEU A 13 -8.46 -16.32 4.70
N THR A 14 -7.99 -16.90 5.81
CA THR A 14 -8.72 -17.96 6.52
C THR A 14 -9.97 -17.39 7.19
N ASP A 15 -10.93 -18.24 7.55
CA ASP A 15 -12.17 -17.76 8.17
C ASP A 15 -11.91 -17.08 9.53
N ASN A 16 -11.00 -17.62 10.35
CA ASN A 16 -10.56 -16.98 11.59
C ASN A 16 -9.92 -15.60 11.34
N GLN A 17 -9.15 -15.42 10.25
CA GLN A 17 -8.58 -14.11 9.91
C GLN A 17 -9.67 -13.10 9.50
N LYS A 18 -10.74 -13.55 8.83
CA LYS A 18 -11.86 -12.70 8.47
C LYS A 18 -12.65 -12.29 9.70
N GLU A 19 -12.95 -13.25 10.57
CA GLU A 19 -13.66 -13.01 11.83
C GLU A 19 -12.90 -12.01 12.71
N HIS A 20 -11.60 -12.26 12.93
CA HIS A 20 -10.75 -11.35 13.70
C HIS A 20 -10.71 -9.92 13.14
N ARG A 21 -10.69 -9.77 11.81
CA ARG A 21 -10.78 -8.44 11.17
C ARG A 21 -12.11 -7.76 11.44
N VAL A 22 -13.22 -8.49 11.38
CA VAL A 22 -14.57 -7.96 11.67
C VAL A 22 -14.67 -7.52 13.13
N GLU A 23 -14.21 -8.34 14.06
CA GLU A 23 -14.15 -8.03 15.49
C GLU A 23 -13.33 -6.76 15.77
N THR A 24 -12.14 -6.67 15.17
CA THR A 24 -11.27 -5.49 15.30
C THR A 24 -11.96 -4.23 14.78
N CYS A 25 -12.62 -4.31 13.62
CA CYS A 25 -13.39 -3.19 13.07
C CYS A 25 -14.55 -2.76 13.99
N HIS A 26 -15.26 -3.70 14.60
CA HIS A 26 -16.31 -3.39 15.56
C HIS A 26 -15.77 -2.68 16.80
N ALA A 27 -14.64 -3.12 17.35
CA ALA A 27 -13.99 -2.48 18.48
C ALA A 27 -13.54 -1.04 18.15
N LEU A 28 -12.89 -0.84 16.99
CA LEU A 28 -12.48 0.49 16.53
C LEU A 28 -13.70 1.42 16.29
N ARG A 29 -14.82 0.88 15.81
CA ARG A 29 -16.05 1.66 15.65
C ARG A 29 -16.61 2.13 17.00
N GLN A 30 -16.62 1.27 18.02
CA GLN A 30 -17.05 1.65 19.36
C GLN A 30 -16.15 2.75 19.96
N GLN A 31 -14.83 2.68 19.71
CA GLN A 31 -13.92 3.75 20.12
C GLN A 31 -14.26 5.09 19.46
N LEU A 32 -14.65 5.09 18.19
CA LEU A 32 -15.10 6.28 17.49
C LEU A 32 -16.44 6.83 18.00
N GLU A 33 -17.35 5.95 18.41
CA GLU A 33 -18.63 6.34 19.02
C GLU A 33 -18.40 7.02 20.38
N PHE A 34 -17.41 6.57 21.15
CA PHE A 34 -17.05 7.15 22.46
C PHE A 34 -16.22 8.44 22.33
N ASP A 35 -15.26 8.47 21.40
CA ASP A 35 -14.39 9.62 21.13
C ASP A 35 -14.44 9.97 19.64
N PRO A 36 -15.29 10.94 19.24
CA PRO A 36 -15.36 11.40 17.86
C PRO A 36 -14.04 11.93 17.30
N ASN A 37 -13.11 12.35 18.18
CA ASN A 37 -11.79 12.85 17.79
C ASN A 37 -10.73 11.74 17.74
N PHE A 38 -11.09 10.47 17.94
CA PHE A 38 -10.15 9.35 17.99
C PHE A 38 -9.23 9.30 16.77
N LEU A 39 -9.78 9.40 15.54
CA LEU A 39 -8.95 9.39 14.32
C LEU A 39 -7.94 10.54 14.27
N SER A 40 -8.28 11.70 14.84
CA SER A 40 -7.37 12.86 14.83
C SER A 40 -6.14 12.70 15.72
N LYS A 41 -6.16 11.68 16.60
CA LYS A 41 -5.06 11.35 17.52
C LYS A 41 -4.17 10.23 16.98
N ILE A 42 -4.52 9.63 15.85
CA ILE A 42 -3.76 8.52 15.25
C ILE A 42 -2.62 9.09 14.43
N ILE A 43 -1.40 8.67 14.78
CA ILE A 43 -0.25 8.71 13.88
C ILE A 43 -0.07 7.29 13.36
N THR A 44 -0.02 7.12 12.04
CA THR A 44 0.23 5.83 11.40
C THR A 44 1.45 5.94 10.51
N GLY A 45 2.09 4.82 10.20
CA GLY A 45 3.18 4.78 9.24
C GLY A 45 3.35 3.40 8.64
N ASP A 46 4.04 3.36 7.51
CA ASP A 46 4.35 2.14 6.78
C ASP A 46 5.63 2.33 5.96
N GLU A 47 6.20 1.23 5.48
CA GLU A 47 7.37 1.23 4.60
C GLU A 47 6.98 0.89 3.17
N THR A 48 7.51 1.66 2.21
CA THR A 48 7.26 1.42 0.78
C THR A 48 8.53 1.46 -0.06
N TRP A 49 8.56 0.67 -1.14
CA TRP A 49 9.64 0.71 -2.10
C TRP A 49 9.40 1.79 -3.16
N CYS A 50 10.27 2.78 -3.21
CA CYS A 50 10.33 3.78 -4.27
C CYS A 50 11.31 3.33 -5.36
N TYR A 51 10.86 3.28 -6.61
CA TYR A 51 11.67 2.90 -7.77
C TYR A 51 12.02 4.13 -8.59
N GLY A 52 13.27 4.25 -9.03
CA GLY A 52 13.74 5.39 -9.84
C GLY A 52 13.04 5.50 -11.20
N ASN A 53 12.68 4.37 -11.81
CA ASN A 53 11.75 4.29 -12.93
C ASN A 53 10.66 3.26 -12.61
N ASP A 54 9.43 3.73 -12.37
CA ASP A 54 8.27 2.85 -12.32
C ASP A 54 7.67 2.73 -13.73
N PRO A 55 7.70 1.55 -14.36
CA PRO A 55 7.08 1.39 -15.66
C PRO A 55 5.58 1.60 -15.51
N THR A 56 5.05 2.56 -16.28
CA THR A 56 3.61 2.89 -16.35
C THR A 56 2.75 1.64 -16.21
N SER A 57 1.87 1.65 -15.21
CA SER A 57 1.01 0.50 -14.90
C SER A 57 0.14 0.14 -16.11
N LYS A 58 -0.33 -1.12 -16.21
CA LYS A 58 -1.23 -1.53 -17.30
C LYS A 58 -2.48 -0.65 -17.42
N GLN A 59 -2.94 -0.08 -16.29
CA GLN A 59 -4.04 0.88 -16.27
C GLN A 59 -3.64 2.24 -16.85
N GLN A 60 -2.44 2.73 -16.53
CA GLN A 60 -1.93 3.98 -17.13
C GLN A 60 -1.63 3.85 -18.62
N SER A 61 -1.45 2.63 -19.13
CA SER A 61 -1.29 2.34 -20.56
C SER A 61 -2.59 1.93 -21.26
N SER A 62 -3.76 2.23 -20.69
CA SER A 62 -5.03 1.96 -21.35
C SER A 62 -5.23 2.93 -22.52
N GLU A 63 -5.28 2.41 -23.73
CA GLU A 63 -5.58 3.16 -24.94
C GLU A 63 -7.00 2.82 -25.41
N TRP A 64 -7.78 3.84 -25.81
CA TRP A 64 -9.06 3.63 -26.47
C TRP A 64 -8.83 3.12 -27.90
N LYS A 65 -9.47 2.00 -28.28
CA LYS A 65 -9.33 1.41 -29.64
C LYS A 65 -10.66 0.94 -30.20
N THR A 66 -10.72 0.87 -31.53
CA THR A 66 -11.83 0.29 -32.28
C THR A 66 -11.82 -1.25 -32.21
N PRO A 67 -12.97 -1.93 -32.39
CA PRO A 67 -13.09 -3.38 -32.17
C PRO A 67 -12.23 -4.28 -33.06
N SER A 68 -11.72 -3.75 -34.18
CA SER A 68 -10.97 -4.48 -35.20
C SER A 68 -9.45 -4.56 -34.93
N VAL A 69 -8.94 -3.83 -33.93
CA VAL A 69 -7.49 -3.76 -33.65
C VAL A 69 -7.13 -4.71 -32.51
N SER A 70 -6.08 -5.51 -32.70
CA SER A 70 -5.54 -6.40 -31.68
C SER A 70 -5.07 -5.63 -30.45
N ARG A 71 -5.05 -6.32 -29.30
CA ARG A 71 -4.57 -5.72 -28.05
C ARG A 71 -3.10 -5.35 -28.20
N PRO A 72 -2.68 -4.12 -27.83
CA PRO A 72 -1.27 -3.78 -27.82
C PRO A 72 -0.52 -4.72 -26.87
N GLU A 73 0.53 -5.37 -27.39
CA GLU A 73 1.47 -6.14 -26.59
C GLU A 73 2.50 -5.18 -26.00
N LYS A 74 2.39 -4.94 -24.69
CA LYS A 74 3.44 -4.23 -23.96
C LYS A 74 4.36 -5.27 -23.33
N CYS A 75 5.60 -5.34 -23.80
CA CYS A 75 6.64 -6.08 -23.08
C CYS A 75 6.74 -5.53 -21.66
N ARG A 76 6.78 -6.42 -20.66
CA ARG A 76 6.94 -6.04 -19.26
C ARG A 76 8.25 -5.29 -19.12
N GLN A 77 8.18 -3.96 -18.96
CA GLN A 77 9.36 -3.17 -18.63
C GLN A 77 9.84 -3.60 -17.25
N ILE A 78 11.14 -3.87 -17.14
CA ILE A 78 11.79 -4.23 -15.88
C ILE A 78 11.83 -2.95 -15.03
N LYS A 79 11.38 -3.03 -13.78
CA LYS A 79 11.54 -1.91 -12.82
C LYS A 79 13.03 -1.56 -12.73
N SER A 80 13.38 -0.28 -12.59
CA SER A 80 14.78 0.10 -12.42
C SER A 80 15.44 -0.71 -11.29
N ASN A 81 16.69 -1.13 -11.47
CA ASN A 81 17.48 -1.75 -10.40
C ASN A 81 17.73 -0.78 -9.23
N ILE A 82 17.51 0.52 -9.45
CA ILE A 82 17.51 1.55 -8.42
C ILE A 82 16.17 1.49 -7.69
N ARG A 83 16.21 1.03 -6.43
CA ARG A 83 15.11 1.08 -5.48
C ARG A 83 15.62 1.59 -4.14
N THR A 84 14.85 2.45 -3.49
CA THR A 84 15.09 2.88 -2.10
C THR A 84 13.81 2.62 -1.31
N MET A 85 13.95 2.30 -0.02
CA MET A 85 12.80 2.13 0.85
C MET A 85 12.54 3.46 1.55
N LEU A 86 11.28 3.90 1.56
CA LEU A 86 10.82 5.06 2.29
C LEU A 86 10.02 4.57 3.49
N ILE A 87 10.39 5.03 4.68
CA ILE A 87 9.58 4.94 5.89
C ILE A 87 8.85 6.26 6.04
N CYS A 88 7.54 6.24 6.22
CA CYS A 88 6.74 7.45 6.36
C CYS A 88 5.72 7.28 7.48
N PHE A 89 5.68 8.26 8.40
CA PHE A 89 4.62 8.42 9.39
C PHE A 89 3.85 9.70 9.10
N PHE A 90 2.53 9.63 9.20
CA PHE A 90 1.63 10.74 8.98
C PHE A 90 0.43 10.67 9.91
N ASP A 91 -0.17 11.83 10.16
CA ASP A 91 -1.43 11.95 10.87
C ASP A 91 -2.53 12.44 9.91
N VAL A 92 -3.67 12.84 10.46
CA VAL A 92 -4.80 13.43 9.72
C VAL A 92 -4.43 14.74 9.00
N LYS A 93 -3.38 15.45 9.40
CA LYS A 93 -2.99 16.75 8.88
C LYS A 93 -1.90 16.65 7.82
N ASP A 94 -0.77 16.00 8.15
CA ASP A 94 0.37 15.91 7.24
C ASP A 94 1.34 14.77 7.65
N VAL A 95 2.42 14.63 6.87
CA VAL A 95 3.59 13.82 7.17
C VAL A 95 4.26 14.35 8.45
N VAL A 96 4.32 13.49 9.45
CA VAL A 96 5.00 13.75 10.73
C VAL A 96 6.49 13.46 10.60
N TYR A 97 6.83 12.38 9.89
CA TYR A 97 8.21 11.96 9.68
C TYR A 97 8.34 11.18 8.38
N SER A 98 9.44 11.38 7.66
CA SER A 98 9.79 10.50 6.56
C SER A 98 11.31 10.35 6.42
N GLN A 99 11.75 9.14 6.08
CA GLN A 99 13.17 8.85 5.90
C GLN A 99 13.38 7.81 4.81
N PHE A 100 14.33 8.10 3.93
CA PHE A 100 14.86 7.10 3.00
C PHE A 100 15.86 6.20 3.72
N VAL A 101 15.63 4.89 3.65
CA VAL A 101 16.57 3.88 4.14
C VAL A 101 17.82 3.92 3.26
N PRO A 102 19.02 4.09 3.84
CA PRO A 102 20.26 4.15 3.07
C PRO A 102 20.48 2.88 2.23
N PRO A 103 21.12 2.98 1.06
CA PRO A 103 21.46 1.82 0.26
C PRO A 103 22.22 0.75 1.08
N GLY A 104 21.90 -0.52 0.85
CA GLY A 104 22.52 -1.64 1.56
C GLY A 104 22.01 -1.89 2.98
N HIS A 105 21.09 -1.07 3.48
CA HIS A 105 20.45 -1.29 4.78
C HIS A 105 19.09 -1.97 4.62
N THR A 106 18.76 -2.82 5.57
CA THR A 106 17.44 -3.45 5.72
C THR A 106 16.80 -2.89 6.98
N VAL A 107 15.50 -2.59 6.92
CA VAL A 107 14.73 -2.22 8.11
C VAL A 107 14.67 -3.44 9.02
N ASN A 108 15.47 -3.40 10.08
CA ASN A 108 15.49 -4.40 11.14
C ASN A 108 15.01 -3.76 12.44
N GLN A 109 14.92 -4.55 13.50
CA GLN A 109 14.43 -4.08 14.80
C GLN A 109 15.26 -2.89 15.34
N THR A 110 16.59 -2.94 15.25
CA THR A 110 17.46 -1.88 15.80
C THR A 110 17.31 -0.58 15.00
N PHE A 111 17.26 -0.66 13.68
CA PHE A 111 17.04 0.48 12.80
C PHE A 111 15.68 1.13 13.08
N TYR A 112 14.63 0.32 13.21
CA TYR A 112 13.30 0.84 13.46
C TYR A 112 13.17 1.50 14.84
N LEU A 113 13.86 0.98 15.86
CA LEU A 113 13.94 1.64 17.16
C LEU A 113 14.63 3.00 17.10
N GLU A 114 15.61 3.18 16.22
CA GLU A 114 16.26 4.49 16.01
C GLU A 114 15.33 5.47 15.28
N VAL A 115 14.50 4.98 14.37
CA VAL A 115 13.49 5.79 13.67
C VAL A 115 12.40 6.29 14.63
N LEU A 116 12.03 5.49 15.64
CA LEU A 116 10.97 5.83 16.61
C LEU A 116 11.45 6.66 17.82
N ARG A 117 12.76 6.89 17.97
CA ARG A 117 13.33 7.69 19.06
C ARG A 117 13.19 9.18 18.80
#